data_AF-A0A1C5JCP0-F1
#
_entry.id   AF-A0A1C5JCP0-F1
#
_cell.length_a   1.000
_cell.length_b   1.000
_cell.length_c   1.000
_cell.angle_alpha   90.00
_cell.angle_beta   90.00
_cell.angle_gamma   90.00
#
_symmetry.space_group_name_H-M   'P 1'
#
loop_
_entity.id
_entity.type
_entity.pdbx_description
1 polymer ?
#
loop_
_entity_poly.entity_id
_entity_poly.type
_entity_poly.pdbx_seq_one_letter_code
_entity_poly.pdbx_strand_id
1 'polypeptide(L)'
;MAAIGYHFGSRENLLFQALFSILDEWGDVAGRALVPADAPDLDPAEAYERMWDGLLAQARAHPKMWLVSIDLFLRAQRQPDLLPQLTEGMRQGRSGMAATLESVPEAEVPERSVRTLGMVQLALMSGVIMQALSDPDNPVTGADVVAGLRALAKITG
;
A
#
# COMPACT_ATOMS: atom_id res chain seq x y z
N MET A 1 24.12 11.60 -35.93
CA MET A 1 23.86 10.49 -34.98
C MET A 1 23.93 11.04 -33.57
N ALA A 2 22.96 10.64 -32.75
CA ALA A 2 22.90 10.70 -31.28
C ALA A 2 22.95 12.08 -30.59
N ALA A 3 21.78 12.50 -30.06
CA ALA A 3 21.59 12.91 -28.66
C ALA A 3 20.14 13.39 -28.45
N ILE A 4 19.17 12.46 -28.47
CA ILE A 4 17.84 12.69 -27.87
C ILE A 4 17.56 11.49 -26.98
N GLY A 5 18.01 11.58 -25.75
CA GLY A 5 17.73 10.58 -24.72
C GLY A 5 18.36 11.11 -23.46
N TYR A 6 17.56 11.60 -22.52
CA TYR A 6 17.84 11.73 -21.08
C TYR A 6 16.75 12.48 -20.28
N HIS A 7 15.52 12.67 -20.79
CA HIS A 7 14.45 13.32 -20.01
C HIS A 7 13.08 12.62 -19.96
N PHE A 8 12.92 11.42 -20.52
CA PHE A 8 11.68 10.65 -20.35
C PHE A 8 11.61 9.83 -19.06
N GLY A 9 12.70 9.76 -18.28
CA GLY A 9 12.75 8.96 -17.04
C GLY A 9 12.38 9.69 -15.75
N SER A 10 12.09 11.01 -15.76
CA SER A 10 11.86 11.76 -14.51
C SER A 10 10.39 11.93 -14.11
N ARG A 11 9.44 11.85 -15.06
CA ARG A 11 8.02 12.10 -14.79
C ARG A 11 7.27 10.87 -14.28
N GLU A 12 7.68 9.68 -14.73
CA GLU A 12 7.08 8.39 -14.32
C GLU A 12 7.72 7.83 -13.05
N ASN A 13 9.00 8.13 -12.81
CA ASN A 13 9.70 7.82 -11.55
C ASN A 13 9.04 8.53 -10.36
N LEU A 14 8.55 9.75 -10.58
CA LEU A 14 7.77 10.53 -9.61
C LEU A 14 6.37 9.98 -9.39
N LEU A 15 5.81 9.14 -10.26
CA LEU A 15 4.45 8.62 -10.09
C LEU A 15 4.43 7.31 -9.29
N PHE A 16 5.42 6.45 -9.51
CA PHE A 16 5.67 5.32 -8.60
C PHE A 16 6.12 5.83 -7.24
N GLN A 17 7.06 6.78 -7.19
CA GLN A 17 7.39 7.46 -5.94
C GLN A 17 6.19 8.21 -5.36
N ALA A 18 5.31 8.87 -6.11
CA ALA A 18 4.13 9.53 -5.51
C ALA A 18 3.12 8.52 -4.96
N LEU A 19 2.93 7.37 -5.62
CA LEU A 19 2.07 6.31 -5.10
C LEU A 19 2.64 5.70 -3.81
N PHE A 20 3.97 5.53 -3.73
CA PHE A 20 4.66 4.99 -2.57
C PHE A 20 5.01 6.05 -1.51
N SER A 21 5.15 7.33 -1.86
CA SER A 21 5.34 8.47 -0.96
C SER A 21 4.01 8.89 -0.34
N ILE A 22 2.90 8.64 -1.03
CA ILE A 22 1.61 8.54 -0.37
C ILE A 22 1.70 7.39 0.62
N LEU A 23 2.06 6.16 0.23
CA LEU A 23 2.25 5.08 1.22
C LEU A 23 3.31 5.36 2.31
N ASP A 24 4.24 6.31 2.13
CA ASP A 24 5.25 6.77 3.09
C ASP A 24 4.65 7.79 4.07
N GLU A 25 3.84 8.75 3.57
CA GLU A 25 2.94 9.58 4.38
C GLU A 25 1.94 8.70 5.16
N TRP A 26 1.58 7.53 4.61
CA TRP A 26 0.80 6.51 5.29
C TRP A 26 1.61 5.69 6.26
N GLY A 27 2.89 5.40 6.03
CA GLY A 27 3.77 4.75 7.00
C GLY A 27 3.91 5.62 8.26
N ASP A 28 3.89 6.93 8.07
CA ASP A 28 3.86 7.93 9.11
C ASP A 28 2.50 7.96 9.86
N VAL A 29 1.38 7.89 9.14
CA VAL A 29 0.02 7.84 9.73
C VAL A 29 -0.31 6.48 10.34
N ALA A 30 0.16 5.38 9.76
CA ALA A 30 -0.07 4.00 10.18
C ALA A 30 0.91 3.59 11.29
N GLY A 31 2.16 4.06 11.27
CA GLY A 31 3.07 3.99 12.42
C GLY A 31 2.52 4.75 13.62
N ARG A 32 1.87 5.89 13.38
CA ARG A 32 1.05 6.61 14.38
C ARG A 32 -0.30 5.94 14.67
N ALA A 33 -0.81 5.00 13.87
CA ALA A 33 -2.10 4.33 14.11
C ALA A 33 -1.93 2.99 14.84
N LEU A 34 -0.88 2.22 14.56
CA LEU A 34 -0.51 1.00 15.29
C LEU A 34 -0.03 1.29 16.71
N VAL A 35 0.51 2.48 16.94
CA VAL A 35 0.73 3.06 18.27
C VAL A 35 0.27 4.52 18.26
N PRO A 36 -1.01 4.80 18.55
CA PRO A 36 -1.50 6.16 18.70
C PRO A 36 -0.72 6.87 19.81
N ALA A 37 0.09 7.87 19.44
CA ALA A 37 0.79 8.72 20.41
C ALA A 37 -0.19 9.44 21.36
N ASP A 38 -1.46 9.52 20.97
CA ASP A 38 -2.60 10.13 21.64
C ASP A 38 -3.55 9.12 22.32
N ALA A 39 -3.35 7.80 22.15
CA ALA A 39 -4.17 6.75 22.78
C ALA A 39 -3.36 5.46 23.05
N PRO A 40 -2.49 5.44 24.09
CA PRO A 40 -1.63 4.30 24.42
C PRO A 40 -2.39 3.04 24.85
N ASP A 41 -3.68 3.14 25.17
CA ASP A 41 -4.54 2.03 25.63
C ASP A 41 -5.42 1.43 24.51
N LEU A 42 -5.25 1.86 23.26
CA LEU A 42 -6.07 1.36 22.15
C LEU A 42 -5.71 -0.10 21.82
N ASP A 43 -6.72 -0.96 21.69
CA ASP A 43 -6.53 -2.35 21.24
C ASP A 43 -5.86 -2.37 19.84
N PRO A 44 -4.78 -3.12 19.61
CA PRO A 44 -4.11 -3.19 18.31
C PRO A 44 -5.04 -3.51 17.14
N ALA A 45 -6.11 -4.27 17.39
CA ALA A 45 -7.10 -4.56 16.35
C ALA A 45 -7.99 -3.35 16.03
N GLU A 46 -8.35 -2.53 17.02
CA GLU A 46 -9.09 -1.29 16.82
C GLU A 46 -8.22 -0.22 16.14
N ALA A 47 -6.94 -0.14 16.50
CA ALA A 47 -5.92 0.66 15.81
C ALA A 47 -5.86 0.31 14.30
N TYR A 48 -5.76 -0.99 14.00
CA TYR A 48 -5.68 -1.48 12.65
C TYR A 48 -6.99 -1.27 11.87
N GLU A 49 -8.15 -1.40 12.52
CA GLU A 49 -9.46 -1.05 11.94
C GLU A 49 -9.52 0.43 11.52
N ARG A 50 -9.11 1.35 12.41
CA ARG A 50 -9.08 2.80 12.11
C ARG A 50 -8.14 3.15 10.97
N MET A 51 -6.99 2.48 10.88
CA MET A 51 -6.08 2.62 9.75
C MET A 51 -6.78 2.29 8.42
N TRP A 52 -7.56 1.20 8.39
CA TRP A 52 -8.33 0.82 7.20
C TRP A 52 -9.44 1.82 6.86
N ASP A 53 -10.17 2.34 7.85
CA ASP A 53 -11.18 3.36 7.59
C ASP A 53 -10.56 4.62 6.98
N GLY A 54 -9.40 5.05 7.49
CA GLY A 54 -8.60 6.11 6.88
C GLY A 54 -8.22 5.81 5.43
N LEU A 55 -7.75 4.59 5.16
CA LEU A 55 -7.44 4.09 3.81
C LEU A 55 -8.58 4.19 2.84
N LEU A 56 -9.73 3.70 3.25
CA LEU A 56 -10.89 3.62 2.39
C LEU A 56 -11.48 5.02 2.17
N ALA A 57 -11.45 5.89 3.18
CA ALA A 57 -11.84 7.29 3.03
C ALA A 57 -10.96 8.04 2.01
N GLN A 58 -9.63 7.91 2.11
CA GLN A 58 -8.70 8.55 1.18
C GLN A 58 -8.83 8.00 -0.24
N ALA A 59 -9.00 6.68 -0.38
CA ALA A 59 -9.22 6.06 -1.68
C ALA A 59 -10.48 6.61 -2.37
N ARG A 60 -11.59 6.72 -1.62
CA ARG A 60 -12.85 7.30 -2.11
C ARG A 60 -12.73 8.79 -2.42
N ALA A 61 -11.92 9.55 -1.68
CA ALA A 61 -11.66 10.96 -1.94
C ALA A 61 -10.82 11.17 -3.22
N HIS A 62 -9.95 10.22 -3.55
CA HIS A 62 -8.97 10.34 -4.65
C HIS A 62 -9.00 9.14 -5.64
N PRO A 63 -10.17 8.77 -6.21
CA PRO A 63 -10.31 7.55 -7.02
C PRO A 63 -9.47 7.60 -8.31
N LYS A 64 -9.31 8.79 -8.89
CA LYS A 64 -8.48 8.99 -10.10
C LYS A 64 -7.02 8.61 -9.87
N MET A 65 -6.51 8.82 -8.66
CA MET A 65 -5.12 8.50 -8.33
C MET A 65 -4.90 6.98 -8.36
N TRP A 66 -5.83 6.22 -7.77
CA TRP A 66 -5.81 4.76 -7.81
C TRP A 66 -5.90 4.20 -9.23
N LEU A 67 -6.75 4.78 -10.08
CA LEU A 67 -6.87 4.38 -11.47
C LEU A 67 -5.57 4.61 -12.27
N VAL A 68 -4.86 5.72 -12.00
CA VAL A 68 -3.58 6.01 -12.64
C VAL A 68 -2.51 4.99 -12.24
N SER A 69 -2.49 4.55 -11.00
CA SER A 69 -1.58 3.48 -10.53
C SER A 69 -1.80 2.16 -11.26
N ILE A 70 -3.06 1.79 -11.47
CA ILE A 70 -3.44 0.60 -12.23
C ILE A 70 -3.01 0.74 -13.70
N ASP A 71 -3.28 1.90 -14.32
CA ASP A 71 -2.86 2.15 -15.70
C ASP A 71 -1.33 2.07 -15.86
N LEU A 72 -0.57 2.57 -14.89
CA LEU A 72 0.89 2.49 -14.90
C LEU A 72 1.40 1.05 -14.81
N PHE A 73 0.78 0.22 -13.96
CA PHE A 73 1.04 -1.21 -13.94
C PHE A 73 0.77 -1.84 -15.32
N LEU A 74 -0.39 -1.57 -15.92
CA LEU A 74 -0.74 -2.10 -17.25
C LEU A 74 0.23 -1.64 -18.35
N ARG A 75 0.73 -0.40 -18.28
CA ARG A 75 1.76 0.11 -19.19
C ARG A 75 3.06 -0.64 -19.03
N ALA A 76 3.51 -0.87 -17.80
CA ALA A 76 4.74 -1.62 -17.53
C ALA A 76 4.67 -3.07 -18.06
N GLN A 77 3.50 -3.71 -18.01
CA GLN A 77 3.30 -5.03 -18.61
C GLN A 77 3.44 -5.04 -20.15
N ARG A 78 3.25 -3.90 -20.82
CA ARG A 78 3.34 -3.76 -22.29
C ARG A 78 4.68 -3.16 -22.73
N GLN A 79 5.43 -2.55 -21.83
CA GLN A 79 6.70 -1.88 -22.09
C GLN A 79 7.79 -2.52 -21.22
N PRO A 80 8.58 -3.46 -21.75
CA PRO A 80 9.59 -4.19 -20.98
C PRO A 80 10.58 -3.30 -20.24
N ASP A 81 10.89 -2.13 -20.78
CA ASP A 81 11.81 -1.15 -20.20
C ASP A 81 11.33 -0.54 -18.87
N LEU A 82 10.04 -0.69 -18.54
CA LEU A 82 9.42 -0.21 -17.30
C LEU A 82 9.31 -1.29 -16.21
N LEU A 83 9.53 -2.56 -16.55
CA LEU A 83 9.42 -3.67 -15.61
C LEU A 83 10.43 -3.58 -14.43
N PRO A 84 11.70 -3.17 -14.63
CA PRO A 84 12.64 -3.02 -13.53
C PRO A 84 12.17 -2.01 -12.48
N GLN A 85 11.63 -0.86 -12.92
CA GLN A 85 11.15 0.21 -12.06
C GLN A 85 9.89 -0.22 -11.30
N LEU A 86 8.95 -0.88 -11.99
CA LEU A 86 7.77 -1.47 -11.34
C LEU A 86 8.18 -2.50 -10.27
N THR A 87 9.13 -3.38 -10.60
CA THR A 87 9.60 -4.44 -9.69
C THR A 87 10.23 -3.85 -8.43
N GLU A 88 11.07 -2.82 -8.60
CA GLU A 88 11.71 -2.14 -7.48
C GLU A 88 10.68 -1.36 -6.63
N GLY A 89 9.73 -0.65 -7.26
CA GLY A 89 8.64 -0.01 -6.54
C GLY A 89 7.81 -1.00 -5.73
N MET A 90 7.46 -2.15 -6.31
CA MET A 90 6.76 -3.22 -5.59
C MET A 90 7.58 -3.79 -4.43
N ARG A 91 8.91 -3.87 -4.56
CA ARG A 91 9.79 -4.31 -3.47
C ARG A 91 9.80 -3.30 -2.32
N GLN A 92 9.94 -2.00 -2.64
CA GLN A 92 9.89 -0.91 -1.66
C GLN A 92 8.53 -0.86 -0.95
N GLY A 93 7.43 -0.96 -1.70
CA GLY A 93 6.10 -1.02 -1.12
C GLY A 93 5.90 -2.14 -0.10
N ARG A 94 6.39 -3.34 -0.41
CA ARG A 94 6.34 -4.48 0.55
C ARG A 94 7.22 -4.23 1.76
N SER A 95 8.39 -3.64 1.55
CA SER A 95 9.37 -3.35 2.59
C SER A 95 8.83 -2.32 3.59
N GLY A 96 8.33 -1.18 3.11
CA GLY A 96 7.66 -0.18 3.95
C GLY A 96 6.46 -0.76 4.70
N MET A 97 5.66 -1.61 4.05
CA MET A 97 4.50 -2.23 4.68
C MET A 97 4.87 -3.16 5.84
N ALA A 98 5.94 -3.96 5.68
CA ALA A 98 6.46 -4.80 6.75
C ALA A 98 7.06 -3.94 7.88
N ALA A 99 7.80 -2.88 7.55
CA ALA A 99 8.37 -1.93 8.51
C ALA A 99 7.28 -1.33 9.42
N THR A 100 6.20 -0.84 8.81
CA THR A 100 5.06 -0.26 9.53
C THR A 100 4.42 -1.28 10.47
N LEU A 101 4.11 -2.48 9.98
CA LEU A 101 3.43 -3.51 10.77
C LEU A 101 4.28 -4.09 11.90
N GLU A 102 5.58 -4.22 11.69
CA GLU A 102 6.54 -4.68 12.72
C GLU A 102 7.01 -3.53 13.62
N SER A 103 6.66 -2.29 13.29
CA SER A 103 7.09 -1.07 14.01
C SER A 103 8.61 -0.95 14.13
N VAL A 104 9.32 -1.25 13.03
CA VAL A 104 10.79 -1.15 12.94
C VAL A 104 11.21 -0.22 11.80
N PRO A 105 12.41 0.38 11.83
CA PRO A 105 12.94 1.10 10.68
C PRO A 105 12.99 0.20 9.43
N GLU A 106 12.67 0.75 8.24
CA GLU A 106 12.63 -0.05 7.00
C GLU A 106 13.97 -0.77 6.71
N ALA A 107 15.09 -0.12 7.03
CA ALA A 107 16.43 -0.69 6.86
C ALA A 107 16.70 -1.93 7.74
N GLU A 108 15.90 -2.14 8.80
CA GLU A 108 16.01 -3.26 9.73
C GLU A 108 15.02 -4.40 9.41
N VAL A 109 14.14 -4.22 8.42
CA VAL A 109 13.15 -5.23 8.04
C VAL A 109 13.84 -6.45 7.42
N PRO A 110 13.61 -7.67 7.96
CA PRO A 110 14.14 -8.88 7.35
C PRO A 110 13.53 -9.13 5.96
N GLU A 111 14.34 -9.60 5.01
CA GLU A 111 13.87 -9.98 3.65
C GLU A 111 12.69 -10.97 3.70
N ARG A 112 12.65 -11.82 4.74
CA ARG A 112 11.52 -12.73 4.95
C ARG A 112 10.21 -11.99 5.24
N SER A 113 10.23 -10.94 6.05
CA SER A 113 9.06 -10.11 6.36
C SER A 113 8.57 -9.36 5.12
N VAL A 114 9.49 -8.83 4.30
CA VAL A 114 9.16 -8.23 2.99
C VAL A 114 8.42 -9.22 2.09
N ARG A 115 8.90 -10.48 2.02
CA ARG A 115 8.34 -11.54 1.16
C ARG A 115 7.07 -12.18 1.72
N THR A 116 6.71 -11.92 2.98
CA THR A 116 5.55 -12.53 3.64
C THR A 116 4.57 -11.47 4.09
N LEU A 117 4.78 -10.88 5.27
CA LEU A 117 3.90 -9.87 5.87
C LEU A 117 3.66 -8.68 4.94
N GLY A 118 4.73 -8.08 4.42
CA GLY A 118 4.65 -6.91 3.55
C GLY A 118 3.97 -7.21 2.21
N MET A 119 4.25 -8.39 1.63
CA MET A 119 3.60 -8.88 0.43
C MET A 119 2.08 -9.03 0.61
N VAL A 120 1.67 -9.73 1.68
CA VAL A 120 0.26 -10.01 1.95
C VAL A 120 -0.50 -8.72 2.24
N GLN A 121 0.05 -7.83 3.08
CA GLN A 121 -0.59 -6.56 3.41
C GLN A 121 -0.75 -5.66 2.18
N LEU A 122 0.27 -5.54 1.32
CA LEU A 122 0.18 -4.74 0.09
C LEU A 122 -0.86 -5.31 -0.89
N ALA A 123 -0.90 -6.64 -1.04
CA ALA A 123 -1.91 -7.32 -1.86
C ALA A 123 -3.33 -7.08 -1.32
N LEU A 124 -3.51 -7.16 0.00
CA LEU A 124 -4.78 -6.89 0.65
C LEU A 124 -5.23 -5.44 0.45
N MET A 125 -4.36 -4.46 0.69
CA MET A 125 -4.68 -3.04 0.49
C MET A 125 -5.11 -2.73 -0.93
N SER A 126 -4.31 -3.14 -1.91
CA SER A 126 -4.64 -2.92 -3.32
C SER A 126 -5.95 -3.59 -3.75
N GLY A 127 -6.18 -4.83 -3.30
CA GLY A 127 -7.40 -5.58 -3.61
C GLY A 127 -8.66 -5.02 -2.95
N VAL A 128 -8.59 -4.62 -1.68
CA VAL A 128 -9.73 -4.04 -0.97
C VAL A 128 -10.09 -2.67 -1.53
N ILE A 129 -9.09 -1.83 -1.85
CA ILE A 129 -9.35 -0.51 -2.44
C ILE A 129 -9.99 -0.66 -3.82
N MET A 130 -9.53 -1.61 -4.64
CA MET A 130 -10.15 -1.88 -5.94
C MET A 130 -11.62 -2.30 -5.79
N GLN A 131 -11.96 -3.13 -4.80
CA GLN A 131 -13.34 -3.48 -4.49
C GLN A 131 -14.16 -2.27 -4.04
N ALA A 132 -13.63 -1.46 -3.10
CA ALA A 132 -14.31 -0.27 -2.59
C ALA A 132 -14.59 0.80 -3.66
N LEU A 133 -13.72 0.91 -4.66
CA LEU A 133 -13.90 1.83 -5.79
C LEU A 133 -14.85 1.29 -6.87
N SER A 134 -15.08 -0.03 -6.89
CA SER A 134 -15.94 -0.68 -7.89
C SER A 134 -17.42 -0.64 -7.50
N ASP A 135 -17.72 -0.59 -6.20
CA ASP A 135 -19.08 -0.54 -5.66
C ASP A 135 -19.20 0.59 -4.61
N PRO A 136 -19.33 1.85 -5.05
CA PRO A 136 -19.37 2.99 -4.13
C PRO A 136 -20.66 3.04 -3.29
N ASP A 137 -21.73 2.36 -3.73
CA ASP A 137 -23.02 2.32 -3.02
C ASP A 137 -23.00 1.34 -1.84
N ASN A 138 -22.04 0.41 -1.82
CA ASN A 138 -21.82 -0.55 -0.73
C ASN A 138 -20.38 -0.43 -0.21
N PRO A 139 -20.07 0.64 0.56
CA PRO A 139 -18.70 0.93 0.95
C PRO A 139 -18.16 -0.13 1.91
N VAL A 140 -17.02 -0.71 1.54
CA VAL A 140 -16.21 -1.52 2.47
C VAL A 140 -15.75 -0.63 3.63
N THR A 141 -15.80 -1.17 4.84
CA THR A 141 -15.32 -0.54 6.08
C THR A 141 -14.07 -1.25 6.62
N GLY A 142 -13.33 -0.59 7.51
CA GLY A 142 -12.23 -1.22 8.23
C GLY A 142 -12.70 -2.42 9.04
N ALA A 143 -13.87 -2.33 9.68
CA ALA A 143 -14.46 -3.42 10.44
C ALA A 143 -14.67 -4.68 9.58
N ASP A 144 -15.12 -4.53 8.33
CA ASP A 144 -15.29 -5.65 7.39
C ASP A 144 -13.95 -6.32 7.08
N VAL A 145 -12.90 -5.53 6.85
CA VAL A 145 -11.55 -6.05 6.56
C VAL A 145 -11.01 -6.83 7.75
N VAL A 146 -11.11 -6.28 8.96
CA VAL A 146 -10.64 -6.93 10.19
C VAL A 146 -11.43 -8.20 10.47
N ALA A 147 -12.76 -8.17 10.31
CA ALA A 147 -13.60 -9.36 10.46
C ALA A 147 -13.21 -10.46 9.46
N GLY A 148 -12.98 -10.10 8.20
CA GLY A 148 -12.52 -11.02 7.15
C GLY A 148 -11.14 -11.63 7.46
N LEU A 149 -10.18 -10.81 7.90
CA LEU A 149 -8.86 -11.27 8.30
C LEU A 149 -8.90 -12.25 9.48
N ARG A 150 -9.72 -11.95 10.50
CA ARG A 150 -9.92 -12.87 11.64
C ARG A 150 -10.52 -14.20 11.17
N ALA A 151 -11.41 -14.19 10.18
CA ALA A 151 -11.95 -15.40 9.58
C ALA A 151 -10.88 -16.19 8.82
N LEU A 152 -10.02 -15.52 8.03
CA LEU A 152 -8.90 -16.15 7.33
C LEU A 152 -7.87 -16.74 8.31
N ALA A 153 -7.52 -16.03 9.37
CA ALA A 153 -6.62 -16.52 10.41
C ALA A 153 -7.10 -17.85 11.01
N LYS A 154 -8.40 -17.96 11.33
CA LYS A 154 -8.99 -19.22 11.81
C LYS A 154 -8.85 -20.38 10.82
N ILE A 155 -8.75 -20.11 9.52
CA ILE A 155 -8.56 -21.14 8.48
C ILE A 155 -7.09 -21.55 8.37
N THR A 156 -6.17 -20.60 8.53
CA THR A 156 -4.73 -20.83 8.36
C THR A 156 -4.06 -21.45 9.59
N GLY A 157 -4.72 -21.41 10.75
CA GLY A 157 -4.18 -21.84 12.05
C GLY A 157 -3.51 -20.70 12.80
#